data_AF-A0A971M1I2-F1
#
_entry.id   AF-A0A971M1I2-F1
#
_cell.length_a   1.000
_cell.length_b   1.000
_cell.length_c   1.000
_cell.angle_alpha   90.00
_cell.angle_beta   90.00
_cell.angle_gamma   90.00
#
_symmetry.space_group_name_H-M   'P 1'
#
loop_
_entity.id
_entity.type
_entity.pdbx_description
1 polymer ?
#
loop_
_entity_poly.entity_id
_entity_poly.type
_entity_poly.pdbx_seq_one_letter_code
_entity_poly.pdbx_strand_id
1 'polypeptide(L)'
;MIKCNTSKLPENIKNEVNFFDIAFKNCRNLLEEEIRVINPKLIISLSERVLSMFSKEYTDREYTMKEAFGNLLFFTFENKKIPYIPVVHIPKGKNSLVARHYFPEQTERLRKVKDKLAF
;
A
#
# COMPACT_ATOMS: atom_id res chain seq x y z
N MET A 1 -6.77 -13.03 -20.74
CA MET A 1 -7.35 -12.04 -19.81
C MET A 1 -7.01 -12.50 -18.39
N ILE A 2 -6.08 -11.81 -17.72
CA ILE A 2 -5.78 -12.08 -16.31
C ILE A 2 -7.04 -11.67 -15.51
N LYS A 3 -7.48 -12.49 -14.57
CA LYS A 3 -8.62 -12.23 -13.69
C LYS A 3 -8.21 -12.51 -12.26
N CYS A 4 -8.77 -11.78 -11.29
CA CYS A 4 -8.59 -12.13 -9.89
C CYS A 4 -9.32 -13.45 -9.64
N ASN A 5 -8.60 -14.46 -9.17
CA ASN A 5 -9.17 -15.79 -8.93
C ASN A 5 -9.92 -15.84 -7.59
N THR A 6 -11.05 -15.14 -7.50
CA THR A 6 -11.95 -15.23 -6.34
C THR A 6 -13.18 -16.06 -6.67
N SER A 7 -13.38 -17.17 -5.95
CA SER A 7 -14.57 -18.03 -6.04
C SER A 7 -15.60 -17.76 -4.94
N LYS A 8 -15.29 -16.85 -3.99
CA LYS A 8 -16.13 -16.54 -2.83
C LYS A 8 -16.31 -15.03 -2.71
N LEU A 9 -17.56 -14.59 -2.60
CA LEU A 9 -17.89 -13.21 -2.27
C LEU A 9 -17.37 -12.84 -0.87
N PRO A 10 -17.03 -11.56 -0.61
CA PRO A 10 -16.55 -11.10 0.69
C PRO A 10 -17.48 -11.48 1.85
N GLU A 11 -18.79 -11.41 1.65
CA GLU A 11 -19.79 -11.77 2.66
C GLU A 11 -19.77 -13.26 3.08
N ASN A 12 -19.15 -14.14 2.28
CA ASN A 12 -19.15 -15.59 2.51
C ASN A 12 -17.92 -16.08 3.30
N ILE A 13 -17.02 -15.19 3.73
CA ILE A 13 -15.77 -15.53 4.40
C ILE A 13 -15.87 -15.18 5.88
N LYS A 14 -16.07 -16.21 6.72
CA LYS A 14 -16.31 -16.10 8.18
C LYS A 14 -15.14 -15.54 9.01
N ASN A 15 -13.95 -15.40 8.44
CA ASN A 15 -12.76 -14.85 9.11
C ASN A 15 -12.16 -13.72 8.27
N GLU A 16 -12.39 -12.47 8.70
CA GLU A 16 -11.92 -11.25 8.02
C GLU A 16 -10.39 -11.22 7.87
N VAL A 17 -9.65 -11.76 8.83
CA VAL A 17 -8.18 -11.76 8.77
C VAL A 17 -7.67 -12.57 7.57
N ASN A 18 -8.30 -13.72 7.30
CA ASN A 18 -7.95 -14.58 6.17
C ASN A 18 -8.47 -14.04 4.83
N PHE A 19 -9.53 -13.24 4.84
CA PHE A 19 -10.12 -12.70 3.62
C PHE A 19 -9.10 -11.89 2.81
N PHE A 20 -8.45 -10.92 3.45
CA PHE A 20 -7.54 -10.01 2.75
C PHE A 20 -6.30 -10.71 2.21
N ASP A 21 -5.74 -11.65 2.96
CA ASP A 21 -4.58 -12.44 2.51
C ASP A 21 -4.93 -13.31 1.29
N ILE A 22 -6.12 -13.94 1.31
CA ILE A 22 -6.61 -14.74 0.19
C ILE A 22 -6.91 -13.85 -1.01
N ALA A 23 -7.61 -12.72 -0.80
CA ALA A 23 -7.94 -11.78 -1.86
C ALA A 23 -6.67 -11.22 -2.51
N PHE A 24 -5.68 -10.84 -1.71
CA PHE A 24 -4.40 -10.36 -2.21
C PHE A 24 -3.68 -11.43 -3.01
N LYS A 25 -3.53 -12.66 -2.50
CA LYS A 25 -2.92 -13.77 -3.26
C LYS A 25 -3.61 -14.02 -4.60
N ASN A 26 -4.93 -13.95 -4.63
CA ASN A 26 -5.72 -14.20 -5.84
C ASN A 26 -5.68 -13.05 -6.85
N CYS A 27 -5.50 -11.81 -6.38
CA CYS A 27 -5.45 -10.62 -7.22
C CYS A 27 -4.01 -10.15 -7.49
N ARG A 28 -2.99 -10.76 -6.86
CA ARG A 28 -1.59 -10.33 -6.96
C ARG A 28 -1.09 -10.24 -8.40
N ASN A 29 -1.40 -11.25 -9.21
CA ASN A 29 -0.98 -11.29 -10.60
C ASN A 29 -1.58 -10.14 -11.44
N LEU A 30 -2.76 -9.62 -11.06
CA LEU A 30 -3.32 -8.43 -11.69
C LEU A 30 -2.56 -7.17 -11.29
N LEU A 31 -2.29 -7.00 -9.99
CA LEU A 31 -1.48 -5.87 -9.50
C LEU A 31 -0.11 -5.84 -10.18
N GLU A 32 0.57 -6.98 -10.26
CA GLU A 32 1.87 -7.09 -10.92
C GLU A 32 1.80 -6.76 -12.41
N GLU A 33 0.73 -7.18 -13.11
CA GLU A 33 0.50 -6.80 -14.50
C GLU A 33 0.25 -5.29 -14.65
N GLU A 34 -0.53 -4.68 -13.76
CA GLU A 34 -0.73 -3.23 -13.75
C GLU A 34 0.60 -2.50 -13.54
N ILE A 35 1.45 -2.98 -12.63
CA ILE A 35 2.80 -2.44 -12.40
C ILE A 35 3.66 -2.58 -13.66
N ARG A 36 3.63 -3.72 -14.36
CA ARG A 36 4.37 -3.90 -15.62
C ARG A 36 3.92 -2.91 -16.69
N VAL A 37 2.61 -2.81 -16.91
CA VAL A 37 2.02 -2.00 -17.99
C VAL A 37 2.19 -0.51 -17.72
N ILE A 38 1.92 -0.07 -16.49
CA ILE A 38 2.02 1.35 -16.10
C ILE A 38 3.50 1.75 -15.94
N ASN A 39 4.36 0.83 -15.51
CA ASN A 39 5.77 1.06 -15.18
C ASN A 39 5.93 2.28 -14.25
N PRO A 40 5.30 2.26 -13.05
CA PRO A 40 5.19 3.44 -12.21
C PRO A 40 6.56 3.90 -11.70
N LYS A 41 6.77 5.22 -11.65
CA LYS A 41 7.94 5.84 -11.02
C LYS A 41 7.83 5.93 -9.49
N LEU A 42 6.62 5.78 -8.96
CA LEU A 42 6.30 5.84 -7.54
C LEU A 42 5.05 5.02 -7.27
N ILE A 43 5.07 4.22 -6.20
CA ILE A 43 3.91 3.51 -5.67
C ILE A 43 3.52 4.18 -4.35
N ILE A 44 2.23 4.46 -4.17
CA ILE A 44 1.67 4.92 -2.90
C ILE A 44 0.60 3.93 -2.47
N SER A 45 0.73 3.36 -1.27
CA SER A 45 -0.30 2.52 -0.69
C SER A 45 -1.07 3.27 0.39
N LEU A 46 -2.34 2.88 0.54
CA LEU A 46 -3.23 3.44 1.55
C LEU A 46 -3.52 2.35 2.58
N SER A 47 -3.40 2.68 3.87
CA SER A 47 -3.71 1.84 5.05
C SER A 47 -2.62 0.86 5.49
N GLU A 48 -2.68 0.49 6.77
CA GLU A 48 -1.77 -0.47 7.41
C GLU A 48 -1.88 -1.87 6.78
N ARG A 49 -3.09 -2.26 6.38
CA ARG A 49 -3.35 -3.58 5.82
C ARG A 49 -2.58 -3.79 4.51
N VAL A 50 -2.59 -2.79 3.64
CA VAL A 50 -1.86 -2.84 2.37
C VAL A 50 -0.35 -2.80 2.62
N LEU A 51 0.12 -1.97 3.56
CA LEU A 51 1.52 -1.93 3.94
C LEU A 51 2.03 -3.29 4.42
N SER A 52 1.34 -3.96 5.34
CA SER A 52 1.74 -5.30 5.84
C SER A 52 1.84 -6.30 4.68
N MET A 53 0.84 -6.36 3.78
CA MET A 53 0.88 -7.26 2.62
C MET A 53 2.01 -6.92 1.64
N PHE A 54 2.20 -5.65 1.30
CA PHE A 54 3.21 -5.22 0.33
C PHE A 54 4.63 -5.37 0.89
N SER A 55 4.83 -5.02 2.16
CA SER A 55 6.15 -5.10 2.78
C SER A 55 6.63 -6.53 2.88
N LYS A 56 5.73 -7.46 3.20
CA LYS A 56 6.02 -8.89 3.24
C LYS A 56 6.47 -9.45 1.89
N GLU A 57 5.80 -9.09 0.79
CA GLU A 57 6.10 -9.69 -0.51
C GLU A 57 7.15 -8.94 -1.34
N TYR A 58 7.24 -7.62 -1.20
CA TYR A 58 7.97 -6.77 -2.13
C TYR A 58 9.02 -5.88 -1.47
N THR A 59 9.28 -6.04 -0.17
CA THR A 59 10.34 -5.27 0.50
C THR A 59 11.28 -6.19 1.27
N ASP A 60 12.27 -5.63 1.95
CA ASP A 60 13.31 -6.38 2.68
C ASP A 60 12.81 -6.99 3.99
N ARG A 61 11.75 -6.42 4.58
CA ARG A 61 11.13 -6.88 5.82
C ARG A 61 9.69 -6.42 5.90
N GLU A 62 8.92 -7.01 6.81
CA GLU A 62 7.60 -6.49 7.13
C GLU A 62 7.72 -5.16 7.91
N TYR A 63 6.89 -4.19 7.55
CA TYR A 63 6.85 -2.86 8.19
C TYR A 63 5.49 -2.60 8.82
N THR A 64 5.48 -1.82 9.90
CA THR A 64 4.25 -1.26 10.49
C THR A 64 4.04 0.18 10.07
N MET A 65 2.79 0.68 10.10
CA MET A 65 2.47 2.06 9.73
C MET A 65 3.23 3.03 10.63
N LYS A 66 3.35 2.71 11.92
CA LYS A 66 4.08 3.57 12.88
C LYS A 66 5.52 3.85 12.42
N GLU A 67 6.17 2.86 11.81
CA GLU A 67 7.56 2.95 11.35
C GLU A 67 7.69 3.53 9.94
N ALA A 68 6.83 3.11 9.03
CA ALA A 68 6.98 3.38 7.60
C ALA A 68 6.19 4.58 7.09
N PHE A 69 5.21 5.06 7.86
CA PHE A 69 4.30 6.12 7.44
C PHE A 69 5.02 7.36 6.93
N GLY A 70 4.73 7.72 5.67
CA GLY A 70 5.28 8.91 5.02
C GLY A 70 6.80 8.85 4.81
N ASN A 71 7.44 7.69 4.95
CA ASN A 71 8.84 7.48 4.64
C ASN A 71 9.00 6.92 3.21
N LEU A 72 10.17 7.14 2.62
CA LEU A 72 10.54 6.55 1.34
C LEU A 72 11.10 5.14 1.57
N LEU A 73 10.42 4.15 1.01
CA LEU A 73 10.83 2.75 0.94
C LEU A 73 11.08 2.36 -0.54
N PHE A 74 11.49 1.12 -0.75
CA PHE A 74 11.63 0.54 -2.10
C PHE A 74 10.81 -0.73 -2.25
N PHE A 75 9.91 -0.71 -3.21
CA PHE A 75 9.17 -1.87 -3.69
C PHE A 75 10.01 -2.59 -4.75
N THR A 76 10.36 -3.84 -4.49
CA THR A 76 11.21 -4.66 -5.35
C THR A 76 10.35 -5.58 -6.19
N PHE A 77 10.38 -5.38 -7.51
CA PHE A 77 9.60 -6.15 -8.47
C PHE A 77 10.41 -6.40 -9.74
N GLU A 78 10.55 -7.65 -10.16
CA GLU A 78 11.32 -8.06 -11.36
C GLU A 78 12.72 -7.43 -11.42
N ASN A 79 13.45 -7.50 -10.29
CA ASN A 79 14.78 -6.90 -10.09
C ASN A 79 14.85 -5.36 -10.19
N LYS A 80 13.71 -4.67 -10.30
CA LYS A 80 13.62 -3.21 -10.23
C LYS A 80 13.28 -2.78 -8.80
N LYS A 81 13.89 -1.68 -8.36
CA LYS A 81 13.50 -0.98 -7.14
C LYS A 81 12.67 0.24 -7.51
N ILE A 82 11.40 0.23 -7.13
CA ILE A 82 10.45 1.30 -7.37
C ILE A 82 10.26 2.07 -6.05
N PRO A 83 10.41 3.40 -6.03
CA PRO A 83 10.05 4.24 -4.89
C PRO A 83 8.66 3.89 -4.36
N TYR A 84 8.53 3.72 -3.05
CA TYR A 84 7.29 3.32 -2.39
C TYR A 84 7.05 4.14 -1.13
N ILE A 85 5.86 4.71 -1.00
CA ILE A 85 5.48 5.50 0.18
C ILE A 85 4.15 4.96 0.73
N PRO A 86 4.16 4.30 1.90
CA PRO A 86 2.92 3.92 2.57
C PRO A 86 2.35 5.12 3.33
N VAL A 87 1.04 5.30 3.21
CA VAL A 87 0.33 6.39 3.89
C VAL A 87 -0.92 5.89 4.60
N VAL A 88 -1.37 6.65 5.60
CA VAL A 88 -2.59 6.34 6.33
C VAL A 88 -3.78 6.60 5.41
N HIS A 89 -4.76 5.70 5.42
CA HIS A 89 -6.03 5.98 4.76
C HIS A 89 -6.81 7.01 5.58
N ILE A 90 -7.03 8.19 5.00
CA ILE A 90 -7.73 9.29 5.67
C ILE A 90 -9.19 9.28 5.20
N PRO A 91 -10.15 8.88 6.05
CA PRO A 91 -11.55 8.82 5.68
C PRO A 91 -12.11 10.22 5.41
N LYS A 92 -13.05 10.32 4.47
CA LYS A 92 -13.71 11.58 4.14
C LYS A 92 -14.59 12.03 5.32
N GLY A 93 -14.27 13.18 5.92
CA GLY A 93 -15.10 13.81 6.95
C GLY A 93 -14.32 14.81 7.81
N LYS A 94 -14.80 16.06 7.89
CA LYS A 94 -14.12 17.15 8.63
C LYS A 94 -13.96 16.90 10.14
N ASN A 95 -14.73 15.95 10.70
CA ASN A 95 -14.72 15.60 12.13
C ASN A 95 -14.06 14.25 12.44
N SER A 96 -13.43 13.60 11.46
CA SER A 96 -12.69 12.37 11.74
C SER A 96 -11.45 12.69 12.60
N LEU A 97 -11.31 12.03 13.75
CA LEU A 97 -10.12 12.10 14.60
C LEU A 97 -8.86 11.71 13.81
N VAL A 98 -8.99 10.73 12.90
CA VAL A 98 -7.92 10.29 11.99
C VAL A 98 -7.49 11.43 11.07
N ALA A 99 -8.45 12.16 10.49
CA ALA A 99 -8.14 13.28 9.61
C ALA A 99 -7.45 14.43 10.37
N ARG A 100 -7.92 14.77 11.58
CA ARG A 100 -7.30 15.84 12.38
C ARG A 100 -5.86 15.53 12.78
N HIS A 101 -5.57 14.27 13.10
CA HIS A 101 -4.24 13.86 13.56
C HIS A 101 -3.29 13.54 12.40
N TYR A 102 -3.68 12.63 11.50
CA TYR A 102 -2.77 12.09 10.49
C TYR A 102 -2.66 12.98 9.25
N PHE A 103 -3.66 13.80 8.91
CA PHE A 103 -3.56 14.64 7.71
C PHE A 103 -2.42 15.67 7.81
N PRO A 104 -2.28 16.45 8.90
CA PRO A 104 -1.15 17.37 9.05
C PRO A 104 0.21 16.63 9.08
N GLU A 105 0.29 15.54 9.85
CA GLU A 105 1.54 14.78 10.00
C GLU A 105 1.99 14.15 8.67
N GLN A 106 1.05 13.51 7.95
CA GLN A 106 1.30 12.93 6.64
C GLN A 106 1.80 13.99 5.67
N THR A 107 1.15 15.16 5.65
CA THR A 107 1.51 16.28 4.78
C THR A 107 2.95 16.71 5.02
N GLU A 108 3.34 16.90 6.27
CA GLU A 108 4.70 17.34 6.61
C GLU A 108 5.76 16.28 6.27
N ARG A 109 5.49 14.99 6.53
CA ARG A 109 6.40 13.91 6.15
C ARG A 109 6.55 13.79 4.64
N LEU A 110 5.45 13.85 3.90
CA LEU A 110 5.47 13.81 2.43
C LEU A 110 6.21 15.03 1.84
N ARG A 111 6.09 16.21 2.45
CA ARG A 111 6.86 17.40 2.05
C ARG A 111 8.36 17.14 2.17
N LYS A 112 8.82 16.57 3.29
CA LYS A 112 10.24 16.21 3.49
C LYS A 112 10.71 15.15 2.50
N VAL A 113 9.86 14.20 2.12
CA VAL A 113 10.20 13.19 1.12
C VAL A 113 10.31 13.82 -0.28
N LYS A 114 9.41 14.73 -0.64
CA LYS A 114 9.48 15.48 -1.90
C LYS A 114 10.82 16.22 -2.03
N ASP A 115 11.27 16.87 -0.96
CA ASP A 115 12.53 17.63 -0.96
C ASP A 115 13.76 16.71 -1.14
N LYS A 116 13.66 15.42 -0.75
CA LYS A 116 14.73 14.42 -0.92
C LYS A 116 14.71 13.71 -2.28
N LEU A 117 13.56 13.66 -2.93
CA LEU A 117 13.34 12.88 -4.14
C LEU A 117 13.71 13.61 -5.44
N ALA A 118 14.17 14.87 -5.37
CA ALA A 118 14.59 15.74 -6.48
C ALA A 118 14.47 15.08 -7.88
N PHE A 119 13.23 15.08 -8.40
CA PHE A 119 12.93 14.65 -9.76
C PHE A 119 13.41 15.68 -10.77
#